data_AF-A0A7Y4R538-F1
#
_entry.id   AF-A0A7Y4R538-F1
#
_cell.length_a   1.000
_cell.length_b   1.000
_cell.length_c   1.000
_cell.angle_alpha   90.00
_cell.angle_beta   90.00
_cell.angle_gamma   90.00
#
_symmetry.space_group_name_H-M   'P 1'
#
loop_
_entity.id
_entity.type
_entity.pdbx_description
1 polymer ?
#
loop_
_entity_poly.entity_id
_entity_poly.type
_entity_poly.pdbx_seq_one_letter_code
_entity_poly.pdbx_strand_id
1 'polypeptide(L)'
;MLTFSISEFHNDGGTIFMYPLSIMLLINGSIIIYQVIRITQKKALVPRHVEAIKQIGAFASAFGALCTILGLFQAFGALSRGTEVWPFQVIMGGMRVALITALYGLLIYCISLFAYILLQLTSTKSNQ
;
A
#
# COMPACT_ATOMS: atom_id res chain seq x y z
N MET A 1 22.82 0.47 -11.25
CA MET A 1 21.62 0.13 -12.06
C MET A 1 20.53 -0.29 -11.10
N LEU A 2 19.39 0.41 -11.10
CA LEU A 2 18.26 0.12 -10.21
C LEU A 2 17.57 -1.17 -10.69
N THR A 3 18.03 -2.32 -10.23
CA THR A 3 17.33 -3.58 -10.44
C THR A 3 16.24 -3.67 -9.37
N PHE A 4 15.07 -3.12 -9.67
CA PHE A 4 13.88 -3.20 -8.79
C PHE A 4 13.37 -4.64 -8.75
N SER A 5 14.01 -5.49 -7.95
CA SER A 5 13.56 -6.87 -7.75
C SER A 5 12.50 -6.90 -6.64
N ILE A 6 11.27 -7.28 -6.99
CA ILE A 6 10.13 -7.34 -6.05
C ILE A 6 10.46 -8.23 -4.84
N SER A 7 11.33 -9.24 -5.00
CA SER A 7 11.78 -10.11 -3.92
C SER A 7 12.68 -9.40 -2.90
N GLU A 8 13.55 -8.49 -3.32
CA GLU A 8 14.43 -7.72 -2.42
C GLU A 8 13.62 -6.72 -1.59
N PHE A 9 12.59 -6.10 -2.17
CA PHE A 9 11.71 -5.19 -1.44
C PHE A 9 10.90 -5.91 -0.35
N HIS A 10 10.44 -7.14 -0.63
CA HIS A 10 9.73 -7.98 0.32
C HIS A 10 10.64 -8.52 1.45
N ASN A 11 11.92 -8.71 1.15
CA ASN A 11 12.91 -9.16 2.12
C ASN A 11 13.42 -8.00 2.99
N ASP A 12 13.62 -6.82 2.39
CA ASP A 12 14.06 -5.59 3.06
C ASP A 12 12.94 -4.89 3.86
N GLY A 13 11.67 -5.02 3.47
CA GLY A 13 10.51 -4.38 4.10
C GLY A 13 9.92 -5.14 5.29
N GLY A 14 10.47 -6.31 5.63
CA GLY A 14 9.92 -7.20 6.64
C GLY A 14 8.75 -8.00 6.07
N THR A 15 8.98 -9.29 5.86
CA THR A 15 8.04 -10.22 5.22
C THR A 15 6.65 -10.18 5.85
N ILE A 16 6.56 -10.09 7.18
CA ILE A 16 5.29 -10.09 7.94
C ILE A 16 4.41 -8.88 7.59
N PHE A 17 4.97 -7.70 7.34
CA PHE A 17 4.21 -6.48 7.09
C PHE A 17 3.85 -6.29 5.61
N MET A 18 4.67 -6.83 4.72
CA MET A 18 4.48 -6.70 3.28
C MET A 18 3.40 -7.63 2.72
N TYR A 19 3.28 -8.88 3.21
CA TYR A 19 2.27 -9.82 2.70
C TYR A 19 0.82 -9.28 2.78
N PRO A 20 0.35 -8.71 3.91
CA PRO A 20 -1.00 -8.16 4.00
C PRO A 20 -1.22 -7.00 3.02
N LEU A 21 -0.24 -6.11 2.84
CA LEU A 21 -0.33 -4.99 1.90
C LEU A 21 -0.41 -5.46 0.45
N SER A 22 0.35 -6.50 0.07
CA SER A 22 0.26 -7.07 -1.27
C SER A 22 -1.07 -7.77 -1.53
N ILE A 23 -1.66 -8.45 -0.54
CA ILE A 23 -3.02 -9.00 -0.67
C ILE A 23 -4.03 -7.88 -0.91
N MET A 24 -3.91 -6.76 -0.19
CA MET A 24 -4.78 -5.59 -0.40
C MET A 24 -4.61 -4.97 -1.78
N LEU A 25 -3.38 -4.88 -2.27
CA LEU A 25 -3.10 -4.41 -3.63
C LEU A 25 -3.76 -5.33 -4.67
N LEU A 26 -3.69 -6.66 -4.50
CA LEU A 26 -4.30 -7.62 -5.42
C LEU A 26 -5.83 -7.52 -5.43
N ILE A 27 -6.45 -7.39 -4.25
CA ILE A 27 -7.92 -7.21 -4.14
C ILE A 27 -8.33 -5.90 -4.82
N ASN A 28 -7.66 -4.81 -4.50
CA ASN A 28 -7.95 -3.49 -5.07
C ASN A 28 -7.77 -3.50 -6.60
N GLY A 29 -6.64 -4.05 -7.08
CA GLY A 29 -6.33 -4.20 -8.50
C GLY A 29 -7.37 -5.05 -9.24
N SER A 30 -7.84 -6.15 -8.63
CA SER A 30 -8.88 -7.00 -9.21
C SER A 30 -10.20 -6.24 -9.43
N ILE A 31 -10.60 -5.40 -8.46
CA ILE A 31 -11.82 -4.58 -8.56
C ILE A 31 -11.65 -3.50 -9.63
N ILE A 32 -10.48 -2.85 -9.70
CA ILE A 32 -10.16 -1.87 -10.76
C ILE A 32 -10.27 -2.53 -12.14
N ILE A 33 -9.63 -3.70 -12.33
CA ILE A 33 -9.65 -4.42 -13.62
C ILE A 33 -11.09 -4.80 -14.01
N TYR A 34 -11.87 -5.34 -13.08
CA TYR A 34 -13.28 -5.69 -13.34
C TYR A 34 -14.09 -4.46 -13.81
N GLN A 35 -13.86 -3.31 -13.18
CA GLN A 35 -14.54 -2.07 -13.53
C GLN A 35 -14.08 -1.54 -14.90
N VAL A 36 -12.79 -1.65 -15.24
CA VAL A 36 -12.27 -1.27 -16.56
C VAL A 36 -12.89 -2.14 -17.67
N ILE A 37 -13.01 -3.46 -17.46
CA ILE A 37 -13.66 -4.37 -18.41
C ILE A 37 -15.13 -3.97 -18.62
N ARG A 38 -15.84 -3.56 -17.56
CA ARG A 38 -17.23 -3.06 -17.66
C ARG A 38 -17.34 -1.83 -18.56
N ILE A 39 -16.40 -0.89 -18.44
CA ILE A 39 -16.34 0.31 -19.29
C ILE A 39 -16.12 -0.09 -20.75
N THR A 40 -15.17 -0.99 -21.02
CA THR A 40 -14.92 -1.48 -22.39
C THR A 40 -16.13 -2.19 -22.98
N GLN A 41 -16.91 -2.90 -22.14
CA GLN A 41 -18.18 -3.54 -22.54
C GLN A 41 -19.37 -2.56 -22.64
N LYS A 42 -19.15 -1.25 -22.49
CA LYS A 42 -20.20 -0.21 -22.43
C LYS A 42 -21.30 -0.50 -21.39
N LYS A 43 -20.98 -1.28 -20.37
CA LYS A 43 -21.88 -1.52 -19.24
C LYS A 43 -21.73 -0.36 -18.26
N ALA A 44 -22.82 0.01 -17.59
CA ALA A 44 -22.78 1.01 -16.53
C ALA A 44 -21.69 0.68 -15.50
N LEU A 45 -21.24 1.65 -14.72
CA LEU A 45 -20.37 1.36 -13.58
C LEU A 45 -21.21 0.96 -12.37
N VAL A 46 -20.68 0.08 -11.52
CA VAL A 46 -21.31 -0.18 -10.21
C VAL A 46 -20.73 0.79 -9.18
N PRO A 47 -21.51 1.76 -8.65
CA PRO A 47 -20.98 2.79 -7.75
C PRO A 47 -20.37 2.21 -6.48
N ARG A 48 -20.95 1.13 -5.97
CA ARG A 48 -20.46 0.41 -4.78
C ARG A 48 -19.03 -0.11 -4.94
N HIS A 49 -18.67 -0.62 -6.13
CA HIS A 49 -17.31 -1.11 -6.40
C HIS A 49 -16.32 0.06 -6.57
N VAL A 50 -16.78 1.19 -7.12
CA VAL A 50 -15.94 2.40 -7.24
C VAL A 50 -15.61 2.96 -5.84
N GLU A 51 -16.59 3.11 -4.96
CA GLU A 51 -16.33 3.57 -3.59
C GLU A 51 -15.44 2.59 -2.81
N ALA A 52 -15.62 1.28 -3.02
CA ALA A 52 -14.77 0.26 -2.40
C ALA A 52 -13.28 0.42 -2.78
N ILE A 53 -12.95 0.80 -4.02
CA ILE A 53 -11.55 1.05 -4.44
C ILE A 53 -10.91 2.12 -3.55
N LYS A 54 -11.63 3.23 -3.32
CA LYS A 54 -11.14 4.33 -2.48
C LYS A 54 -10.99 3.89 -1.02
N GLN A 55 -11.98 3.18 -0.47
CA GLN A 55 -11.95 2.71 0.92
C GLN A 55 -10.83 1.71 1.17
N ILE A 56 -10.62 0.74 0.26
CA ILE A 56 -9.53 -0.24 0.36
C ILE A 56 -8.18 0.46 0.26
N GLY A 57 -8.03 1.43 -0.66
CA GLY A 57 -6.82 2.23 -0.76
C GLY A 57 -6.53 3.00 0.52
N ALA A 58 -7.54 3.67 1.09
CA ALA A 58 -7.39 4.43 2.34
C ALA A 58 -7.01 3.50 3.50
N PHE A 59 -7.62 2.32 3.57
CA PHE A 59 -7.27 1.30 4.54
C PHE A 59 -5.82 0.82 4.37
N ALA A 60 -5.35 0.60 3.14
CA ALA A 60 -3.97 0.17 2.87
C ALA A 60 -2.94 1.22 3.36
N SER A 61 -3.21 2.51 3.16
CA SER A 61 -2.37 3.59 3.71
C SER A 61 -2.38 3.60 5.24
N ALA A 62 -3.56 3.54 5.86
CA ALA A 62 -3.68 3.48 7.32
C ALA A 62 -2.96 2.25 7.89
N PHE A 63 -3.10 1.09 7.26
CA PHE A 63 -2.43 -0.14 7.66
C PHE A 63 -0.90 -0.05 7.50
N GLY A 64 -0.41 0.53 6.40
CA GLY A 64 1.01 0.79 6.19
C GLY A 64 1.60 1.72 7.26
N ALA A 65 0.87 2.78 7.62
CA ALA A 65 1.25 3.67 8.72
C ALA A 65 1.27 2.94 10.07
N LEU A 66 0.26 2.11 10.37
CA LEU A 66 0.21 1.29 11.59
C LEU A 66 1.41 0.34 11.68
N CYS A 67 1.72 -0.38 10.60
CA CYS A 67 2.87 -1.28 10.54
C CYS A 67 4.19 -0.53 10.77
N THR A 68 4.31 0.69 10.24
CA THR A 68 5.48 1.55 10.43
C THR A 68 5.67 1.93 11.89
N ILE A 69 4.59 2.33 12.57
CA ILE A 69 4.61 2.66 14.00
C ILE A 69 4.97 1.42 14.82
N LEU A 70 4.40 0.25 14.51
CA LEU A 70 4.72 -1.01 15.20
C LEU A 70 6.17 -1.45 14.98
N GLY A 71 6.69 -1.30 13.76
CA GLY A 71 8.08 -1.60 13.43
C GLY A 71 9.05 -0.69 14.19
N LEU A 72 8.74 0.60 14.24
CA LEU A 72 9.54 1.57 14.98
C LEU A 72 9.47 1.36 16.49
N PHE A 73 8.29 1.02 17.02
CA PHE A 73 8.10 0.67 18.43
C PHE A 73 8.98 -0.53 18.84
N GLN A 74 9.03 -1.57 18.00
CA GLN A 74 9.90 -2.72 18.25
C GLN A 74 11.39 -2.36 18.14
N ALA A 75 11.77 -1.55 17.14
CA ALA A 75 13.15 -1.11 16.96
C ALA A 75 13.65 -0.29 18.16
N PHE A 76 12.86 0.68 18.63
CA PHE A 76 13.20 1.48 19.81
C PHE A 76 13.14 0.65 21.10
N GLY A 77 12.20 -0.27 21.24
CA GLY A 77 12.15 -1.18 22.39
C GLY A 77 13.35 -2.14 22.46
N ALA A 78 13.96 -2.50 21.32
CA ALA A 78 15.23 -3.22 21.29
C ALA A 78 16.41 -2.31 21.68
N LEU A 79 16.42 -1.06 21.18
CA LEU A 79 17.44 -0.07 21.51
C LEU A 79 17.50 0.23 23.02
N SER A 80 16.35 0.40 23.68
CA SER A 80 16.28 0.69 25.12
C SER A 80 16.69 -0.46 26.03
N ARG A 81 16.70 -1.71 25.54
CA ARG A 81 17.10 -2.89 26.32
C ARG A 81 18.58 -3.26 26.15
N GLY A 82 19.27 -2.64 25.18
CA GLY A 82 20.71 -2.83 25.01
C GLY A 82 21.50 -2.02 26.02
N THR A 83 22.41 -2.66 26.73
CA THR A 83 23.39 -2.01 27.61
C THR A 83 24.59 -1.44 26.84
N GLU A 84 24.76 -1.84 25.58
CA GLU A 84 25.83 -1.38 24.68
C GLU A 84 25.28 -0.46 23.58
N VAL A 85 26.12 0.48 23.13
CA VAL A 85 25.78 1.41 22.05
C VAL A 85 25.71 0.63 20.74
N TRP A 86 24.50 0.46 20.20
CA TRP A 86 24.29 -0.26 18.95
C TRP A 86 25.00 0.45 17.78
N PRO A 87 25.58 -0.29 16.82
CA PRO A 87 26.13 0.30 15.61
C PRO A 87 25.07 1.09 14.86
N PHE A 88 25.39 2.31 14.44
CA PHE A 88 24.45 3.21 13.74
C PHE A 88 23.81 2.55 12.51
N GLN A 89 24.52 1.64 11.85
CA GLN A 89 24.05 0.87 10.70
C GLN A 89 22.84 -0.03 11.01
N VAL A 90 22.73 -0.57 12.23
CA VAL A 90 21.61 -1.42 12.66
C VAL A 90 20.35 -0.58 12.87
N ILE A 91 20.50 0.60 13.50
CA ILE A 91 19.41 1.54 13.73
C ILE A 91 18.86 2.06 12.41
N MET A 92 19.75 2.42 11.47
CA MET A 92 19.35 2.83 10.12
C MET A 92 18.63 1.73 9.35
N GLY A 93 19.05 0.46 9.52
CA GLY A 93 18.38 -0.69 8.92
C GLY A 93 16.91 -0.77 9.37
N GLY A 94 16.66 -0.75 10.68
CA GLY A 94 15.30 -0.80 11.24
C GLY A 94 14.41 0.37 10.79
N MET A 95 14.96 1.59 10.73
CA MET A 95 14.23 2.75 10.21
C MET A 95 13.92 2.62 8.71
N ARG A 96 14.87 2.12 7.91
CA ARG A 96 14.66 1.93 6.47
C ARG A 96 13.50 0.99 6.19
N VAL A 97 13.43 -0.14 6.91
CA VAL A 97 12.35 -1.14 6.79
C VAL A 97 10.99 -0.51 7.10
N ALA A 98 10.89 0.24 8.20
CA ALA A 98 9.66 0.89 8.63
C ALA A 98 9.17 1.92 7.59
N LEU A 99 10.07 2.79 7.10
CA LEU A 99 9.73 3.80 6.10
C LEU A 99 9.33 3.21 4.74
N ILE A 100 9.98 2.13 4.32
CA ILE A 100 9.60 1.39 3.11
C ILE A 100 8.15 0.87 3.21
N THR A 101 7.75 0.39 4.39
CA THR A 101 6.39 -0.12 4.63
C THR A 101 5.34 1.00 4.52
N ALA A 102 5.59 2.17 5.10
CA ALA A 102 4.74 3.36 4.94
C ALA A 102 4.61 3.78 3.47
N LEU A 103 5.74 3.87 2.77
CA LEU A 103 5.77 4.25 1.34
C LEU A 103 4.94 3.28 0.50
N TYR A 104 5.02 1.98 0.76
CA TYR A 104 4.26 0.97 0.04
C TYR A 104 2.74 1.12 0.26
N GLY A 105 2.30 1.29 1.50
CA GLY A 105 0.88 1.53 1.81
C GLY A 105 0.35 2.83 1.17
N LEU A 106 1.15 3.89 1.16
CA LEU A 106 0.80 5.16 0.54
C LEU A 106 0.74 5.05 -0.99
N LEU A 107 1.66 4.31 -1.62
CA LEU A 107 1.64 4.05 -3.07
C LEU A 107 0.35 3.33 -3.49
N ILE A 108 -0.08 2.31 -2.75
CA ILE A 108 -1.36 1.61 -3.00
C ILE A 108 -2.53 2.61 -2.97
N TYR A 109 -2.53 3.49 -1.97
CA TYR A 109 -3.58 4.51 -1.85
C TYR A 109 -3.57 5.52 -3.01
N CYS A 110 -2.41 6.02 -3.42
CA CYS A 110 -2.30 6.93 -4.56
C CYS A 110 -2.85 6.29 -5.84
N ILE A 111 -2.50 5.03 -6.13
CA ILE A 111 -3.02 4.30 -7.29
C ILE A 111 -4.54 4.13 -7.20
N SER A 112 -5.04 3.75 -6.02
CA SER A 112 -6.48 3.56 -5.78
C SER A 112 -7.26 4.86 -5.96
N LEU A 113 -6.74 5.97 -5.44
CA LEU A 113 -7.38 7.28 -5.53
C LEU A 113 -7.40 7.79 -6.98
N PHE A 114 -6.30 7.61 -7.71
CA PHE A 114 -6.23 7.96 -9.12
C PHE A 114 -7.24 7.16 -9.95
N ALA A 115 -7.34 5.84 -9.73
CA ALA A 115 -8.33 4.98 -10.37
C ALA A 115 -9.76 5.42 -10.03
N TYR A 116 -10.05 5.70 -8.76
CA TYR A 116 -11.36 6.21 -8.32
C TYR A 116 -11.77 7.48 -9.06
N ILE A 117 -10.86 8.47 -9.16
CA ILE A 117 -11.13 9.74 -9.85
C ILE A 117 -11.44 9.50 -11.34
N LEU A 118 -10.65 8.69 -12.04
CA LEU A 118 -10.88 8.38 -13.46
C LEU A 118 -12.22 7.67 -13.70
N LEU A 119 -12.57 6.72 -12.82
CA LEU A 119 -13.83 5.98 -12.90
C LEU A 119 -15.04 6.89 -12.65
N GLN A 120 -14.96 7.78 -11.65
CA GLN A 120 -15.98 8.79 -11.36
C GLN A 120 -16.22 9.74 -12.53
N LEU A 121 -15.14 10.25 -13.15
CA LEU A 121 -15.24 11.14 -14.32
C LEU A 121 -15.93 10.46 -15.51
N THR A 122 -15.69 9.17 -15.70
CA THR A 122 -16.32 8.38 -16.77
C THR A 122 -17.79 8.07 -16.46
N SER A 123 -18.13 7.82 -15.19
CA SER A 123 -19.53 7.59 -14.77
C SER A 123 -20.41 8.81 -15.02
N THR A 124 -19.91 10.02 -14.77
CA THR A 124 -20.66 11.27 -14.96
C THR A 124 -20.95 11.55 -16.43
N LYS A 125 -20.05 11.17 -17.35
CA LYS A 125 -20.27 11.33 -18.79
C LYS A 125 -21.34 10.41 -19.40
N SER A 126 -21.68 9.30 -18.75
CA SER A 126 -22.68 8.34 -19.27
C SER A 126 -24.13 8.68 -18.89
N ASN A 127 -24.34 9.73 -18.08
CA ASN A 127 -25.66 10.16 -17.59
C ASN A 127 -26.09 11.53 -18.15
N GLN A 128 -25.38 12.02 -19.17
CA GLN A 128 -25.78 13.11 -20.06
C GLN A 128 -25.90 12.57 -21.48
#